data_AF-A0A5N4D8V8-F1
#
_entry.id   AF-A0A5N4D8V8-F1
#
_cell.length_a   1.000
_cell.length_b   1.000
_cell.length_c   1.000
_cell.angle_alpha   90.00
_cell.angle_beta   90.00
_cell.angle_gamma   90.00
#
_symmetry.space_group_name_H-M   'P 1'
#
loop_
_entity.id
_entity.type
_entity.pdbx_description
1 polymer ?
#
loop_
_entity_poly.entity_id
_entity_poly.type
_entity_poly.pdbx_seq_one_letter_code
_entity_poly.pdbx_strand_id
1 'polypeptide(L)' 'MNPHDAQGRQGDLKSNYFLKIIQLLDDYPKCFIVGADNVDSKQMQQIHMSLLGKAVVLIGKNTMMHKAL' A
#
# COMPACT_ATOMS: atom_id res chain seq x y z
N MET A 1 6.14 26.73 -4.74
CA MET A 1 5.83 25.29 -4.75
C MET A 1 4.65 25.09 -5.69
N ASN A 2 4.91 24.67 -6.94
CA ASN A 2 3.84 24.44 -7.91
C ASN A 2 3.29 23.01 -7.78
N PRO A 3 1.97 22.80 -7.92
CA PRO A 3 1.35 21.47 -7.86
C PRO A 3 1.46 20.67 -9.17
N HIS A 4 2.31 21.07 -10.13
CA HIS A 4 2.33 20.53 -11.50
C HIS A 4 3.48 19.53 -11.79
N ASP A 5 4.28 19.17 -10.78
CA ASP A 5 5.47 18.31 -10.95
C ASP A 5 5.19 16.80 -10.76
N ALA A 6 3.93 16.39 -10.59
CA ALA A 6 3.57 15.00 -10.25
C ALA A 6 3.36 14.07 -11.47
N GLN A 7 4.05 14.28 -12.60
CA GLN A 7 4.08 13.28 -13.68
C GLN A 7 5.31 12.37 -13.52
N GLY A 8 5.22 11.44 -12.57
CA GLY A 8 6.17 10.34 -12.43
C GLY A 8 6.07 9.37 -13.60
N ARG A 9 7.21 9.05 -14.21
CA ARG A 9 7.37 8.03 -15.25
C ARG A 9 6.92 6.68 -14.67
N GLN A 10 6.41 5.74 -15.49
CA GLN A 10 5.96 4.42 -15.02
C GLN A 10 7.00 3.63 -14.18
N GLY A 11 8.29 3.98 -14.26
CA GLY A 11 9.34 3.43 -13.40
C GLY A 11 9.29 3.96 -11.96
N ASP A 12 8.99 5.25 -11.76
CA ASP A 12 9.05 5.90 -10.45
C ASP A 12 7.93 5.42 -9.52
N LEU A 13 6.74 5.16 -10.06
CA LEU A 13 5.59 4.66 -9.29
C LEU A 13 5.84 3.26 -8.71
N LYS A 14 6.56 2.40 -9.46
CA LYS A 14 6.95 1.07 -8.97
C LYS A 14 7.98 1.21 -7.87
N SER A 15 9.03 2.00 -8.08
CA SER A 15 10.08 2.27 -7.08
C SER A 15 9.51 2.86 -5.80
N ASN A 16 8.59 3.82 -5.90
CA ASN A 16 7.96 4.44 -4.75
C ASN A 16 7.10 3.45 -3.94
N TYR A 17 6.46 2.48 -4.60
CA TYR A 17 5.73 1.41 -3.93
C TYR A 17 6.63 0.54 -3.07
N PHE A 18 7.80 0.13 -3.60
CA PHE A 18 8.80 -0.65 -2.85
C PHE A 18 9.36 0.14 -1.65
N LEU A 19 9.72 1.41 -1.86
CA LEU A 19 10.22 2.27 -0.78
C LEU A 19 9.20 2.39 0.35
N LYS A 20 7.92 2.53 0.00
CA LYS A 20 6.84 2.63 0.99
C LYS A 20 6.64 1.32 1.77
N ILE A 21 6.80 0.16 1.13
CA ILE A 21 6.76 -1.14 1.82
C ILE A 21 7.91 -1.25 2.82
N ILE A 22 9.13 -0.92 2.39
CA ILE A 22 10.32 -1.04 3.25
C ILE A 22 10.17 -0.14 4.48
N GLN A 23 9.72 1.10 4.30
CA GLN A 23 9.43 2.00 5.42
C GLN A 23 8.39 1.42 6.38
N LEU A 24 7.29 0.87 5.86
CA LEU A 24 6.26 0.26 6.70
C LEU A 24 6.73 -0.99 7.43
N LEU A 25 7.64 -1.78 6.85
CA LEU A 25 8.22 -2.95 7.51
C LEU A 25 9.24 -2.56 8.59
N ASP A 26 9.94 -1.44 8.43
CA ASP A 26 10.86 -0.89 9.44
C ASP A 26 10.07 -0.26 10.62
N ASP A 27 9.04 0.52 10.31
CA ASP A 27 8.20 1.20 11.30
C ASP A 27 7.34 0.22 12.13
N TYR A 28 6.91 -0.90 11.53
CA TYR A 28 6.00 -1.86 12.16
C TYR A 28 6.63 -3.27 12.24
N PRO A 29 6.95 -3.78 13.44
CA PRO A 29 7.61 -5.08 13.61
C PRO A 29 6.70 -6.29 13.34
N LYS A 30 5.41 -6.06 13.06
CA LYS A 30 4.40 -7.10 12.79
C LYS A 30 3.59 -6.73 11.56
N CYS A 31 3.55 -7.63 10.58
CA CYS A 31 2.73 -7.49 9.38
C CYS A 31 1.75 -8.67 9.26
N PHE A 32 0.60 -8.40 8.62
CA PHE A 32 -0.41 -9.42 8.32
C PHE A 32 -0.64 -9.49 6.82
N ILE A 33 -0.59 -10.69 6.26
CA ILE A 33 -0.93 -10.96 4.87
C ILE A 33 -2.35 -11.52 4.86
N VAL A 34 -3.27 -10.82 4.21
CA VAL A 34 -4.68 -11.19 4.13
C VAL A 34 -5.07 -11.34 2.67
N GLY A 35 -5.67 -12.48 2.31
CA GLY A 35 -6.30 -12.68 1.01
C GLY A 35 -7.67 -12.01 0.98
N ALA A 36 -7.94 -11.19 -0.05
CA ALA A 36 -9.19 -10.46 -0.21
C ALA A 36 -9.78 -10.74 -1.59
N ASP A 37 -10.37 -11.92 -1.77
CA ASP A 37 -10.85 -12.41 -3.07
C ASP A 37 -12.21 -11.82 -3.48
N ASN A 38 -13.13 -11.71 -2.52
CA ASN A 38 -14.53 -11.30 -2.77
C ASN A 38 -14.91 -10.08 -1.93
N VAL A 39 -14.13 -9.00 -2.00
CA VAL A 39 -14.38 -7.79 -1.23
C VAL A 39 -14.72 -6.62 -2.15
N ASP A 40 -15.88 -6.01 -1.93
CA ASP A 40 -16.30 -4.83 -2.66
C ASP A 40 -15.50 -3.59 -2.23
N SER A 41 -15.40 -2.61 -3.14
CA SER A 41 -14.71 -1.34 -2.86
C SER A 41 -15.26 -0.63 -1.63
N LYS A 42 -16.58 -0.68 -1.42
CA LYS A 42 -17.25 -0.10 -0.24
C LYS A 42 -16.85 -0.79 1.06
N GLN A 43 -16.74 -2.12 1.04
CA GLN A 43 -16.30 -2.89 2.21
C GLN A 43 -14.85 -2.57 2.54
N MET A 44 -13.97 -2.51 1.53
CA MET A 44 -12.57 -2.10 1.73
C MET A 44 -12.45 -0.68 2.28
N GLN A 45 -13.28 0.27 1.81
CA GLN A 45 -13.33 1.62 2.37
C GLN A 45 -13.75 1.62 3.84
N GLN A 46 -14.79 0.87 4.21
CA GLN A 46 -15.23 0.74 5.60
C GLN A 46 -14.15 0.12 6.49
N ILE A 47 -13.47 -0.92 6.02
CA ILE A 47 -12.33 -1.55 6.70
C ILE A 47 -11.20 -0.53 6.89
N HIS A 48 -10.88 0.23 5.83
CA HIS A 48 -9.84 1.24 5.89
C HIS A 48 -10.17 2.33 6.92
N MET A 49 -11.40 2.85 6.92
CA MET A 49 -11.85 3.83 7.92
C MET A 49 -11.81 3.28 9.35
N SER A 50 -12.14 2.00 9.53
CA SER A 50 -12.12 1.34 10.84
C SER A 50 -10.69 1.10 11.37
N LEU A 51 -9.73 0.97 10.46
CA LEU A 51 -8.31 0.74 10.77
C LEU A 51 -7.49 2.04 10.83
N LEU A 52 -8.01 3.17 10.36
CA LEU A 52 -7.36 4.47 10.48
C LEU A 52 -6.94 4.74 11.93
N GLY A 53 -5.67 5.09 12.12
CA GLY A 53 -5.08 5.37 13.44
C GLY A 53 -4.67 4.14 14.25
N LYS A 54 -5.01 2.92 13.80
CA LYS A 54 -4.59 1.66 14.45
C LYS A 54 -3.61 0.86 13.60
N ALA A 55 -3.79 0.86 12.29
CA ALA A 55 -2.94 0.15 11.35
C ALA A 55 -2.91 0.85 9.99
N VAL A 56 -1.84 0.63 9.24
CA VAL A 56 -1.74 1.08 7.86
C VAL A 56 -2.05 -0.10 6.95
N VAL A 57 -3.04 0.07 6.06
CA VAL A 57 -3.39 -0.94 5.05
C VAL A 57 -2.70 -0.57 3.74
N LEU A 58 -1.93 -1.51 3.20
CA LEU A 58 -1.32 -1.41 1.89
C LEU A 58 -1.91 -2.48 0.97
N ILE A 59 -2.54 -2.05 -0.11
CA ILE A 59 -3.11 -2.95 -1.12
C ILE A 59 -2.18 -2.97 -2.32
N GLY A 60 -1.83 -4.18 -2.77
CA GLY A 60 -0.86 -4.39 -3.84
C GLY A 60 -1.28 -5.48 -4.82
N LYS A 61 -0.74 -5.40 -6.02
CA LYS A 61 -0.83 -6.52 -6.97
C LYS A 61 0.06 -7.67 -6.47
N ASN A 62 -0.45 -8.89 -6.41
CA ASN A 62 0.29 -10.06 -5.90
C ASN A 62 1.72 -10.18 -6.45
N THR A 63 1.90 -9.95 -7.76
CA THR A 63 3.22 -10.03 -8.40
C THR A 63 4.23 -9.00 -7.89
N MET A 64 3.78 -7.83 -7.42
CA MET A 64 4.68 -6.82 -6.83
C MET A 64 4.91 -7.07 -5.34
N MET A 65 3.89 -7.54 -4.62
CA MET A 65 4.05 -7.94 -3.22
C MET A 65 5.09 -9.04 -3.06
N HIS A 66 5.06 -10.05 -3.94
CA HIS A 66 6.00 -11.18 -3.92
C HIS A 66 7.45 -10.79 -4.29
N LYS A 67 7.65 -9.65 -4.95
CA LYS A 67 8.99 -9.13 -5.24
C LYS A 67 9.54 -8.25 -4.12
N ALA A 68 8.66 -7.78 -3.22
CA ALA A 68 8.98 -6.80 -2.19
C ALA A 68 9.29 -7.44 -0.82
N LEU A 69 8.74 -8.63 -0.59
CA LEU A 69 9.09 -9.54 0.52
C LEU A 69 10.32 -10.38 0.12
#